data_AF-A0A3D1FW05-F1
#
_entry.id   AF-A0A3D1FW05-F1
#
_cell.length_a   1.000
_cell.length_b   1.000
_cell.length_c   1.000
_cell.angle_alpha   90.00
_cell.angle_beta   90.00
_cell.angle_gamma   90.00
#
_symmetry.space_group_name_H-M   'P 1'
#
loop_
_entity.id
_entity.type
_entity.pdbx_description
1 polymer ?
#
loop_
_entity_poly.entity_id
_entity_poly.type
_entity_poly.pdbx_seq_one_letter_code
_entity_poly.pdbx_strand_id
1 'polypeptide(L)'
;MPLKYGGLFFEDDAVQIVLRDARHLEDLHGHDMHEAGLSHEASVLKGHAVRLKFLNATPTVAKGLKPTEFYHNYFLGNDSSTWRGEVRPARKLTYDGLYDNSILAFGQTGSHVKYQWHLSDPSVIDEIAWMYEGATKSEINPEGALIVHTSIGTFLESAPVGWGWKDGERVDFGMWYSQEHGVFRFKTEAIARTLDSLVLDPQLIFTSFSGSLTDNWGFSATYDDQGRLYGAGVAFATGYVASTGAFQTTYNDPP
;
A
#
# COMPACT_ATOMS: atom_id res chain seq x y z
N MET A 1 -13.55 -1.97 1.18
CA MET A 1 -13.55 -0.48 1.23
C MET A 1 -12.25 0.19 0.75
N PRO A 2 -12.04 0.35 -0.55
CA PRO A 2 -10.76 0.80 -1.10
C PRO A 2 -10.28 2.10 -0.43
N LEU A 3 -9.02 2.13 -0.01
CA LEU A 3 -8.34 3.33 0.45
C LEU A 3 -8.11 4.25 -0.77
N LYS A 4 -9.03 5.20 -1.01
CA LYS A 4 -8.97 6.06 -2.21
C LYS A 4 -8.16 7.34 -2.02
N TYR A 5 -7.93 7.77 -0.77
CA TYR A 5 -7.30 9.05 -0.46
C TYR A 5 -6.23 8.91 0.61
N GLY A 6 -5.07 9.54 0.36
CA GLY A 6 -3.90 9.40 1.21
C GLY A 6 -2.67 10.03 0.60
N GLY A 7 -1.53 9.84 1.26
CA GLY A 7 -0.24 10.32 0.78
C GLY A 7 0.90 9.49 1.36
N LEU A 8 1.97 9.37 0.57
CA LEU A 8 3.25 8.84 1.02
C LEU A 8 4.17 10.03 1.31
N PHE A 9 4.72 10.07 2.53
CA PHE A 9 5.69 11.06 2.95
C PHE A 9 7.01 10.36 3.22
N PHE A 10 8.04 10.79 2.52
CA PHE A 10 9.35 10.17 2.52
C PHE A 10 10.20 10.84 3.61
N GLU A 11 10.49 10.09 4.66
CA GLU A 11 11.37 10.47 5.78
C GLU A 11 12.76 9.83 5.58
N ASP A 12 13.77 10.21 6.36
CA ASP A 12 15.15 9.78 6.09
C ASP A 12 15.37 8.25 6.23
N ASP A 13 14.60 7.58 7.09
CA ASP A 13 14.71 6.14 7.35
C ASP A 13 13.34 5.45 7.37
N ALA A 14 12.33 6.10 6.79
CA ALA A 14 10.96 5.61 6.79
C ALA A 14 10.11 6.22 5.69
N VAL A 15 8.97 5.57 5.42
CA VAL A 15 7.89 6.15 4.62
C VAL A 15 6.62 6.18 5.47
N GLN A 16 6.11 7.38 5.73
CA GLN A 16 4.82 7.54 6.38
C GLN A 16 3.71 7.42 5.34
N ILE A 17 2.79 6.50 5.59
CA ILE A 17 1.61 6.22 4.78
C ILE A 17 0.41 6.81 5.52
N VAL A 18 -0.14 7.90 4.99
CA VAL A 18 -1.35 8.52 5.51
C VAL A 18 -2.54 8.04 4.71
N LEU A 19 -3.52 7.49 5.41
CA LEU A 19 -4.75 6.92 4.85
C LEU A 19 -5.95 7.74 5.34
N ARG A 20 -6.95 7.93 4.48
CA ARG A 20 -8.20 8.64 4.80
C ARG A 20 -9.41 7.83 4.35
N ASP A 21 -10.47 7.82 5.17
CA ASP A 21 -11.74 7.12 4.86
C ASP A 21 -12.45 7.83 3.70
N ALA A 22 -12.58 7.13 2.57
CA ALA A 22 -13.10 7.69 1.32
C ALA A 22 -14.60 7.99 1.34
N ARG A 23 -15.39 7.33 2.20
CA ARG A 23 -16.85 7.55 2.26
C ARG A 23 -17.18 8.98 2.65
N HIS A 24 -16.41 9.52 3.59
CA HIS A 24 -16.58 10.90 4.04
C HIS A 24 -16.38 11.94 2.94
N LEU A 25 -15.44 11.70 2.03
CA LEU A 25 -15.14 12.62 0.93
C LEU A 25 -16.17 12.53 -0.20
N GLU A 26 -16.69 11.34 -0.50
CA GLU A 26 -17.75 11.15 -1.49
C GLU A 26 -19.09 11.70 -0.97
N ASP A 27 -19.42 11.51 0.31
CA ASP A 27 -20.60 12.10 0.96
C ASP A 27 -20.50 13.63 1.04
N LEU A 28 -19.30 14.19 1.22
CA LEU A 28 -19.07 15.65 1.17
C LEU A 28 -19.19 16.24 -0.24
N HIS A 29 -18.86 15.48 -1.29
CA HIS A 29 -18.96 15.94 -2.68
C HIS A 29 -20.33 15.67 -3.32
N GLY A 30 -21.14 14.76 -2.75
CA GLY A 30 -22.46 14.36 -3.28
C GLY A 30 -23.63 15.28 -2.88
N HIS A 31 -23.43 16.24 -1.98
CA HIS A 31 -24.51 17.03 -1.36
C HIS A 31 -24.52 18.53 -1.70
N ASP A 32 -24.06 18.92 -2.91
CA ASP A 32 -24.37 20.25 -3.49
C ASP A 32 -25.55 20.19 -4.48
N MET A 33 -26.61 19.46 -4.12
CA MET A 33 -27.92 19.59 -4.75
C MET A 33 -28.87 20.25 -3.76
N HIS A 34 -28.98 21.58 -3.90
CA HIS A 34 -30.05 22.47 -3.43
C HIS A 34 -31.18 21.82 -2.60
N GLU A 35 -31.06 21.79 -1.26
CA GLU A 35 -32.22 22.02 -0.39
C GLU A 35 -31.79 22.84 0.84
N ALA A 36 -32.66 23.80 1.18
CA ALA A 36 -32.39 24.83 2.16
C ALA A 36 -32.25 24.29 3.58
N GLY A 37 -31.17 24.67 4.26
CA GLY A 37 -31.23 24.95 5.70
C GLY A 37 -30.96 23.81 6.69
N LEU A 38 -30.45 22.65 6.26
CA LEU A 38 -29.95 21.62 7.18
C LEU A 38 -28.47 21.35 6.89
N SER A 39 -27.58 22.10 7.52
CA SER A 39 -26.16 21.73 7.55
C SER A 39 -26.06 20.39 8.28
N HIS A 40 -25.85 19.30 7.54
CA HIS A 40 -25.42 18.05 8.13
C HIS A 40 -24.14 18.35 8.92
N GLU A 41 -24.05 17.92 10.18
CA GLU A 41 -22.82 18.07 10.94
C GLU A 41 -21.68 17.47 10.11
N ALA A 42 -20.67 18.29 9.82
CA ALA A 42 -19.48 17.89 9.09
C ALA A 42 -18.85 16.74 9.87
N SER A 43 -19.18 15.52 9.46
CA SER A 43 -18.72 14.35 10.18
C SER A 43 -17.21 14.24 9.94
N VAL A 44 -16.47 13.97 11.01
CA VAL A 44 -15.01 14.12 11.01
C VAL A 44 -14.40 13.05 10.10
N LEU A 45 -13.70 13.48 9.05
CA LEU A 45 -12.95 12.59 8.17
C LEU A 45 -11.96 11.75 9.00
N LYS A 46 -12.20 10.44 9.06
CA LYS A 46 -11.31 9.52 9.77
C LYS A 46 -10.04 9.30 8.97
N GLY A 47 -8.90 9.45 9.63
CA GLY A 47 -7.58 9.18 9.07
C GLY A 47 -6.81 8.23 9.96
N HIS A 48 -5.84 7.54 9.36
CA HIS A 48 -4.88 6.71 10.07
C HIS A 48 -3.53 6.85 9.38
N ALA A 49 -2.46 7.02 10.15
CA ALA A 49 -1.11 7.03 9.62
C ALA A 49 -0.34 5.83 10.15
N VAL A 50 0.33 5.11 9.25
CA VAL A 50 1.33 4.11 9.61
C VAL A 50 2.67 4.52 9.06
N ARG A 51 3.76 4.08 9.68
CA ARG A 51 5.11 4.30 9.19
C ARG A 51 5.76 2.97 8.82
N LEU A 52 6.12 2.83 7.55
CA LEU A 52 7.04 1.80 7.07
C LEU A 52 8.45 2.21 7.52
N LYS A 53 8.88 1.70 8.67
CA LYS A 53 10.15 2.06 9.30
C LYS A 53 11.23 1.05 8.92
N PHE A 54 12.32 1.50 8.29
CA PHE A 54 13.48 0.66 8.00
C PHE A 54 14.38 0.59 9.24
N LEU A 55 14.69 -0.62 9.69
CA LEU A 55 15.41 -0.84 10.94
C LEU A 55 16.91 -0.87 10.68
N ASN A 56 17.68 -0.15 11.49
CA ASN A 56 19.13 0.00 11.35
C ASN A 56 19.57 0.60 10.01
N ALA A 57 18.65 1.24 9.27
CA ALA A 57 18.97 1.96 8.06
C ALA A 57 19.79 3.22 8.36
N THR A 58 20.68 3.57 7.44
CA THR A 58 21.37 4.86 7.42
C THR A 58 20.37 5.94 7.01
N PRO A 59 20.16 7.00 7.82
CA PRO A 59 19.29 8.12 7.45
C PRO A 59 19.70 8.73 6.11
N THR A 60 18.80 8.65 5.14
CA THR A 60 19.06 8.96 3.73
C THR A 60 17.92 9.82 3.18
N VAL A 61 18.22 11.00 2.67
CA VAL A 61 17.20 11.85 2.05
C VAL A 61 16.79 11.28 0.69
N ALA A 62 15.49 11.02 0.51
CA ALA A 62 14.94 10.55 -0.76
C ALA A 62 15.17 11.57 -1.89
N LYS A 63 15.56 11.07 -3.07
CA LYS A 63 15.83 11.89 -4.27
C LYS A 63 14.75 11.66 -5.32
N GLY A 64 14.20 12.75 -5.86
CA GLY A 64 13.28 12.71 -7.00
C GLY A 64 14.03 12.45 -8.31
N LEU A 65 13.55 11.50 -9.11
CA LEU A 65 14.04 11.19 -10.45
C LEU A 65 12.95 11.35 -11.50
N LYS A 66 13.36 11.57 -12.75
CA LYS A 66 12.46 11.82 -13.89
C LYS A 66 11.51 13.00 -13.60
N PRO A 67 12.04 14.23 -13.51
CA PRO A 67 11.22 15.41 -13.27
C PRO A 67 10.18 15.58 -14.39
N THR A 68 9.04 16.13 -14.01
CA THR A 68 7.97 16.48 -14.94
C THR A 68 8.31 17.77 -15.69
N GLU A 69 7.71 17.93 -16.88
CA GLU A 69 7.88 19.12 -17.71
C GLU A 69 7.16 20.34 -17.14
N PHE A 70 6.09 20.11 -16.36
CA PHE A 70 5.39 21.15 -15.63
C PHE A 70 6.05 21.42 -14.27
N TYR A 71 5.64 22.51 -13.64
CA TYR A 71 6.08 22.88 -12.30
C TYR A 71 4.88 23.36 -11.49
N HIS A 72 5.07 23.42 -10.17
CA HIS A 72 4.14 24.00 -9.23
C HIS A 72 4.79 25.17 -8.52
N ASN A 73 3.95 26.14 -8.16
CA ASN A 73 4.31 27.21 -7.24
C ASN A 73 3.48 27.02 -5.98
N TYR A 74 4.15 26.99 -4.83
CA TYR A 74 3.53 26.83 -3.53
C TYR A 74 3.64 28.15 -2.76
N PHE A 75 2.50 28.80 -2.53
CA PHE A 75 2.38 30.02 -1.74
C PHE A 75 1.71 29.68 -0.41
N LEU A 76 2.48 29.10 0.51
CA LEU A 76 1.96 28.53 1.77
C LEU A 76 1.93 29.57 2.89
N GLY A 77 0.74 30.08 3.20
CA GLY A 77 0.54 31.07 4.26
C GLY A 77 1.01 32.47 3.87
N ASN A 78 0.99 33.39 4.83
CA ASN A 78 1.24 34.82 4.61
C ASN A 78 2.73 35.20 4.60
N ASP A 79 3.61 34.31 5.06
CA ASP A 79 5.05 34.56 5.03
C ASP A 79 5.63 34.20 3.66
N SER A 80 6.00 35.22 2.87
CA SER A 80 6.59 35.01 1.56
C SER A 80 7.92 34.23 1.57
N SER A 81 8.60 34.13 2.72
CA SER A 81 9.85 33.36 2.84
C SER A 81 9.65 31.85 2.72
N THR A 82 8.42 31.36 2.94
CA THR A 82 8.05 29.94 2.79
C THR A 82 7.59 29.60 1.38
N TRP A 83 7.36 30.61 0.54
CA TRP A 83 6.89 30.40 -0.83
C TRP A 83 7.98 29.74 -1.66
N ARG A 84 7.59 28.79 -2.51
CA ARG A 84 8.50 28.05 -3.39
C ARG A 84 7.94 28.04 -4.80
N GLY A 85 8.66 28.66 -5.72
CA GLY A 85 8.34 28.65 -7.15
C GLY A 85 9.08 27.52 -7.89
N GLU A 86 8.59 27.19 -9.08
CA GLU A 86 9.25 26.27 -10.02
C GLU A 86 9.60 24.88 -9.45
N VAL A 87 8.81 24.41 -8.47
CA VAL A 87 9.00 23.08 -7.91
C VAL A 87 8.52 22.06 -8.93
N ARG A 88 9.44 21.23 -9.44
CA ARG A 88 9.15 20.20 -10.44
C ARG A 88 8.88 18.86 -9.77
N PRO A 89 7.64 18.32 -9.84
CA PRO A 89 7.37 16.97 -9.37
C PRO A 89 8.22 15.93 -10.08
N ALA A 90 8.60 14.88 -9.35
CA ALA A 90 9.33 13.74 -9.88
C ALA A 90 8.39 12.55 -10.09
N ARG A 91 8.62 11.75 -11.14
CA ARG A 91 7.83 10.53 -11.42
C ARG A 91 8.36 9.29 -10.70
N LYS A 92 9.54 9.38 -10.10
CA LYS A 92 10.17 8.32 -9.30
C LYS A 92 10.85 8.95 -8.09
N LEU A 93 10.96 8.19 -7.02
CA LEU A 93 11.71 8.57 -5.83
C LEU A 93 12.68 7.43 -5.48
N THR A 94 13.88 7.77 -5.03
CA THR A 94 14.87 6.77 -4.63
C THR A 94 15.52 7.13 -3.31
N TYR A 95 15.65 6.14 -2.43
CA TYR A 95 16.68 6.15 -1.41
C TYR A 95 17.91 5.41 -1.94
N ASP A 96 19.07 6.01 -1.75
CA ASP A 96 20.37 5.49 -2.20
C ASP A 96 21.24 5.36 -0.96
N GLY A 97 21.41 4.13 -0.47
CA GLY A 97 22.19 3.83 0.73
C GLY A 97 21.41 3.77 2.05
N LEU A 98 20.12 3.39 2.06
CA LEU A 98 19.46 3.02 3.33
C LEU A 98 20.20 1.85 4.01
N TYR A 99 20.67 0.90 3.20
CA TYR A 99 21.66 -0.09 3.54
C TYR A 99 22.80 -0.01 2.53
N ASP A 100 24.01 -0.43 2.90
CA ASP A 100 25.14 -0.43 1.98
C ASP A 100 24.80 -1.23 0.71
N ASN A 101 25.25 -0.76 -0.46
CA ASN A 101 24.99 -1.42 -1.75
C ASN A 101 23.48 -1.60 -2.10
N SER A 102 22.61 -0.73 -1.57
CA SER A 102 21.16 -0.77 -1.84
C SER A 102 20.60 0.53 -2.40
N ILE A 103 19.66 0.40 -3.35
CA ILE A 103 18.78 1.46 -3.80
C ILE A 103 17.34 1.00 -3.62
N LEU A 104 16.54 1.76 -2.88
CA LEU A 104 15.09 1.57 -2.79
C LEU A 104 14.41 2.57 -3.72
N ALA A 105 13.77 2.08 -4.78
CA ALA A 105 13.12 2.89 -5.80
C ALA A 105 11.60 2.78 -5.73
N PHE A 106 10.93 3.92 -5.51
CA PHE A 106 9.48 4.06 -5.61
C PHE A 106 9.09 4.59 -6.98
N GLY A 107 7.98 4.06 -7.52
CA GLY A 107 7.41 4.50 -8.77
C GLY A 107 5.94 4.12 -8.90
N GLN A 108 5.34 4.52 -10.01
CA GLN A 108 3.96 4.19 -10.33
C GLN A 108 3.92 3.21 -11.52
N THR A 109 3.11 2.16 -11.38
CA THR A 109 2.78 1.23 -12.46
C THR A 109 1.26 1.13 -12.56
N GLY A 110 0.69 1.68 -13.63
CA GLY A 110 -0.76 1.84 -13.76
C GLY A 110 -1.32 2.75 -12.66
N SER A 111 -2.32 2.27 -11.93
CA SER A 111 -2.93 2.98 -10.79
C SER A 111 -2.27 2.66 -9.43
N HIS A 112 -1.17 1.89 -9.40
CA HIS A 112 -0.56 1.41 -8.16
C HIS A 112 0.82 2.00 -7.94
N VAL A 113 1.14 2.29 -6.68
CA VAL A 113 2.51 2.56 -6.25
C VAL A 113 3.23 1.23 -6.12
N LYS A 114 4.45 1.17 -6.66
CA LYS A 114 5.37 0.05 -6.46
C LYS A 114 6.66 0.57 -5.84
N TYR A 115 7.34 -0.30 -5.13
CA TYR A 115 8.71 -0.06 -4.74
C TYR A 115 9.56 -1.30 -5.02
N GLN A 116 10.82 -1.06 -5.34
CA GLN A 116 11.77 -2.12 -5.68
C GLN A 116 13.08 -1.87 -4.95
N TRP A 117 13.63 -2.91 -4.34
CA TRP A 117 15.00 -2.90 -3.86
C TRP A 117 15.91 -3.34 -5.00
N HIS A 118 16.96 -2.58 -5.27
CA HIS A 118 18.05 -2.95 -6.16
C HIS A 118 19.31 -3.11 -5.31
N LEU A 119 19.86 -4.31 -5.27
CA LEU A 119 21.02 -4.66 -4.45
C LEU A 119 22.18 -5.00 -5.37
N SER A 120 23.27 -4.25 -5.28
CA SER A 120 24.51 -4.57 -6.02
C SER A 120 25.35 -5.64 -5.32
N ASP A 121 24.98 -6.01 -4.09
CA ASP A 121 25.54 -7.14 -3.35
C ASP A 121 24.37 -7.98 -2.77
N PRO A 122 24.25 -9.27 -3.12
CA PRO A 122 23.19 -10.14 -2.60
C PRO A 122 23.18 -10.32 -1.08
N SER A 123 24.28 -10.09 -0.38
CA SER A 123 24.37 -10.26 1.08
C SER A 123 23.53 -9.23 1.85
N VAL A 124 23.31 -8.06 1.26
CA VAL A 124 22.55 -6.93 1.84
C VAL A 124 21.11 -7.31 2.17
N ILE A 125 20.54 -8.29 1.47
CA ILE A 125 19.17 -8.73 1.72
C ILE A 125 18.92 -9.21 3.16
N ASP A 126 19.95 -9.72 3.84
CA ASP A 126 19.86 -10.18 5.23
C ASP A 126 19.81 -9.02 6.23
N GLU A 127 20.26 -7.83 5.82
CA GLU A 127 20.22 -6.59 6.60
C GLU A 127 18.86 -5.92 6.53
N ILE A 128 18.17 -6.02 5.38
CA ILE A 128 16.88 -5.36 5.14
C ILE A 128 15.84 -5.88 6.12
N ALA A 129 15.45 -5.01 7.04
CA ALA A 129 14.38 -5.24 7.99
C ALA A 129 13.49 -4.02 8.13
N TRP A 130 12.20 -4.23 8.34
CA TRP A 130 11.26 -3.14 8.56
C TRP A 130 10.14 -3.54 9.49
N MET A 131 9.42 -2.53 9.97
CA MET A 131 8.17 -2.71 10.69
C MET A 131 7.17 -1.63 10.32
N TYR A 132 5.92 -1.87 10.71
CA TYR A 132 4.81 -0.95 10.52
C TYR A 132 4.43 -0.30 11.86
N GLU A 133 5.02 0.86 12.16
CA GLU A 133 4.64 1.63 13.36
C GLU A 133 3.26 2.26 13.16
N GLY A 134 2.45 2.30 14.22
CA GLY A 134 1.09 2.85 14.18
C GLY A 134 0.02 1.87 13.66
N ALA A 135 0.42 0.78 13.00
CA ALA A 135 -0.51 -0.28 12.61
C ALA A 135 -1.15 -0.94 13.84
N THR A 136 -2.43 -1.31 13.73
CA THR A 136 -3.13 -2.04 14.80
C THR A 136 -2.70 -3.51 14.86
N LYS A 137 -2.31 -4.06 13.71
CA LYS A 137 -1.75 -5.40 13.53
C LYS A 137 -1.02 -5.46 12.19
N SER A 138 0.01 -6.29 12.09
CA SER A 138 0.62 -6.65 10.81
C SER A 138 0.93 -8.15 10.80
N GLU A 139 0.67 -8.82 9.68
CA GLU A 139 0.84 -10.27 9.56
C GLU A 139 1.10 -10.72 8.12
N ILE A 140 1.60 -11.93 7.93
CA ILE A 140 1.72 -12.57 6.61
C ILE A 140 0.54 -13.54 6.45
N ASN A 141 -0.20 -13.45 5.35
CA ASN A 141 -1.32 -14.34 5.07
C ASN A 141 -0.86 -15.67 4.41
N PRO A 142 -1.74 -16.68 4.28
CA PRO A 142 -1.39 -17.96 3.66
C PRO A 142 -0.89 -17.84 2.20
N GLU A 143 -1.29 -16.80 1.48
CA GLU A 143 -0.86 -16.50 0.11
C GLU A 143 0.52 -15.83 0.03
N GLY A 144 1.14 -15.53 1.19
CA GLY A 144 2.47 -14.91 1.28
C GLY A 144 2.48 -13.38 1.16
N ALA A 145 1.31 -12.73 1.16
CA ALA A 145 1.17 -11.29 1.20
C ALA A 145 1.28 -10.75 2.64
N LEU A 146 1.88 -9.57 2.80
CA LEU A 146 1.95 -8.86 4.08
C LEU A 146 0.68 -8.00 4.21
N ILE A 147 -0.12 -8.24 5.25
CA ILE A 147 -1.32 -7.47 5.56
C ILE A 147 -1.03 -6.51 6.70
N VAL A 148 -1.33 -5.23 6.49
CA VAL A 148 -1.25 -4.18 7.52
C VAL A 148 -2.65 -3.71 7.86
N HIS A 149 -3.02 -3.86 9.13
CA HIS A 149 -4.30 -3.45 9.67
C HIS A 149 -4.20 -2.06 10.30
N THR A 150 -5.24 -1.26 10.08
CA THR A 150 -5.39 0.09 10.60
C THR A 150 -6.79 0.26 11.19
N SER A 151 -7.05 1.38 11.85
CA SER A 151 -8.39 1.68 12.39
C SER A 151 -9.44 1.99 11.31
N ILE A 152 -9.02 2.21 10.06
CA ILE A 152 -9.89 2.60 8.94
C ILE A 152 -9.87 1.61 7.78
N GLY A 153 -9.27 0.43 7.98
CA GLY A 153 -9.16 -0.62 6.97
C GLY A 153 -7.79 -1.26 6.96
N THR A 154 -7.47 -1.93 5.86
CA THR A 154 -6.20 -2.65 5.67
C THR A 154 -5.57 -2.24 4.35
N PHE A 155 -4.28 -2.44 4.23
CA PHE A 155 -3.63 -2.53 2.92
C PHE A 155 -2.70 -3.74 2.94
N LEU A 156 -2.29 -4.20 1.75
CA LEU A 156 -1.40 -5.34 1.63
C LEU A 156 -0.21 -5.02 0.74
N GLU A 157 0.91 -5.68 1.01
CA GLU A 157 1.97 -5.87 0.05
C GLU A 157 1.84 -7.28 -0.54
N SER A 158 1.90 -7.40 -1.85
CA SER A 158 1.88 -8.70 -2.51
C SER A 158 3.03 -9.56 -2.03
N ALA A 159 2.89 -10.89 -2.16
CA ALA A 159 4.05 -11.76 -2.07
C ALA A 159 5.19 -11.21 -2.96
N PRO A 160 6.43 -11.15 -2.44
CA PRO A 160 7.50 -10.48 -3.14
C PRO A 160 8.01 -11.40 -4.26
N VAL A 161 8.44 -10.80 -5.37
CA VAL A 161 9.12 -11.52 -6.46
C VAL A 161 10.54 -11.03 -6.59
N GLY A 162 11.46 -11.96 -6.87
CA GLY A 162 12.89 -11.72 -6.88
C GLY A 162 13.53 -12.21 -8.17
N TRP A 163 14.43 -11.41 -8.71
CA TRP A 163 15.32 -11.82 -9.78
C TRP A 163 16.67 -11.15 -9.62
N GLY A 164 17.69 -11.70 -10.26
CA GLY A 164 19.02 -11.13 -10.26
C GLY A 164 19.72 -11.39 -11.57
N TRP A 165 21.01 -11.12 -11.58
CA TRP A 165 21.86 -11.35 -12.75
C TRP A 165 23.04 -12.24 -12.39
N LYS A 166 23.41 -13.14 -13.31
CA LYS A 166 24.64 -13.91 -13.27
C LYS A 166 25.31 -13.81 -14.62
N ASP A 167 26.53 -13.26 -14.67
CA ASP A 167 27.31 -13.12 -15.91
C ASP A 167 26.52 -12.41 -17.04
N GLY A 168 25.62 -11.49 -16.68
CA GLY A 168 24.76 -10.75 -17.59
C GLY A 168 23.41 -11.42 -17.93
N GLU A 169 23.19 -12.66 -17.51
CA GLU A 169 21.92 -13.37 -17.70
C GLU A 169 20.99 -13.21 -16.50
N ARG A 170 19.69 -13.02 -16.76
CA ARG A 170 18.68 -12.90 -15.70
C ARG A 170 18.36 -14.27 -15.11
N VAL A 171 18.34 -14.36 -13.78
CA VAL A 171 17.94 -15.53 -13.02
C VAL A 171 16.82 -15.15 -12.05
N ASP A 172 15.63 -15.73 -12.22
CA ASP A 172 14.54 -15.59 -11.25
C ASP A 172 14.72 -16.58 -10.10
N PHE A 173 14.29 -16.22 -8.89
CA PHE A 173 14.41 -17.07 -7.70
C PHE A 173 13.20 -16.92 -6.77
N GLY A 174 12.94 -17.96 -5.98
CA GLY A 174 11.90 -17.94 -4.96
C GLY A 174 12.25 -17.01 -3.80
N MET A 175 11.31 -16.18 -3.37
CA MET A 175 11.44 -15.33 -2.17
C MET A 175 10.11 -15.16 -1.43
N TRP A 176 10.20 -14.87 -0.14
CA TRP A 176 9.04 -14.71 0.74
C TRP A 176 9.37 -13.79 1.92
N TYR A 177 8.33 -13.29 2.58
CA TYR A 177 8.48 -12.57 3.84
C TYR A 177 8.66 -13.54 5.01
N SER A 178 9.43 -13.11 6.01
CA SER A 178 9.41 -13.70 7.35
C SER A 178 9.08 -12.62 8.37
N GLN A 179 8.41 -13.00 9.45
CA GLN A 179 8.02 -12.09 10.51
C GLN A 179 8.43 -12.66 11.87
N GLU A 180 9.12 -11.85 12.67
CA GLU A 180 9.50 -12.19 14.05
C GLU A 180 9.36 -10.94 14.92
N HIS A 181 8.60 -11.02 16.03
CA HIS A 181 8.37 -9.90 16.95
C HIS A 181 7.91 -8.58 16.27
N GLY A 182 7.10 -8.68 15.21
CA GLY A 182 6.63 -7.51 14.44
C GLY A 182 7.63 -6.95 13.43
N VAL A 183 8.82 -7.55 13.32
CA VAL A 183 9.84 -7.20 12.34
C VAL A 183 9.71 -8.11 11.12
N PHE A 184 9.63 -7.50 9.93
CA PHE A 184 9.62 -8.17 8.65
C PHE A 184 11.01 -8.21 8.04
N ARG A 185 11.32 -9.32 7.36
CA ARG A 185 12.55 -9.53 6.59
C ARG A 185 12.25 -10.32 5.33
N PHE A 186 13.12 -10.19 4.33
CA PHE A 186 13.11 -11.08 3.18
C PHE A 186 13.80 -12.41 3.48
N LYS A 187 13.30 -13.47 2.87
CA LYS A 187 13.95 -14.78 2.74
C LYS A 187 13.93 -15.21 1.28
N THR A 188 14.96 -15.95 0.87
CA THR A 188 15.15 -16.35 -0.52
C THR A 188 15.64 -17.78 -0.61
N GLU A 189 15.50 -18.37 -1.78
CA GLU A 189 16.28 -19.54 -2.17
C GLU A 189 17.78 -19.24 -2.13
N ALA A 190 18.59 -20.29 -1.92
CA ALA A 190 20.04 -20.17 -1.82
C ALA A 190 20.69 -19.64 -3.10
N ILE A 191 20.07 -19.86 -4.27
CA ILE A 191 20.57 -19.38 -5.56
C ILE A 191 20.72 -17.86 -5.59
N ALA A 192 19.89 -17.11 -4.86
CA ALA A 192 20.01 -15.65 -4.80
C ALA A 192 21.39 -15.19 -4.30
N ARG A 193 22.06 -15.98 -3.44
CA ARG A 193 23.39 -15.64 -2.90
C ARG A 193 24.53 -15.87 -3.89
N THR A 194 24.30 -16.54 -5.02
CA THR A 194 25.32 -16.79 -6.04
C THR A 194 25.30 -15.77 -7.18
N LEU A 195 24.28 -14.91 -7.21
CA LEU A 195 24.08 -13.89 -8.24
C LEU A 195 25.00 -12.68 -8.01
N ASP A 196 25.13 -11.85 -9.03
CA ASP A 196 25.99 -10.66 -8.99
C ASP A 196 25.22 -9.42 -8.49
N SER A 197 23.89 -9.44 -8.58
CA SER A 197 22.98 -8.40 -8.07
C SER A 197 21.55 -8.93 -7.98
N LEU A 198 20.70 -8.27 -7.18
CA LEU A 198 19.30 -8.64 -6.96
C LEU A 198 18.36 -7.46 -7.19
N VAL A 199 17.13 -7.77 -7.63
CA VAL A 199 15.95 -6.92 -7.51
C VAL A 199 14.90 -7.65 -6.70
N LEU A 200 14.34 -6.97 -5.71
CA LEU A 200 13.22 -7.44 -4.90
C LEU A 200 12.03 -6.51 -5.15
N ASP A 201 10.93 -7.04 -5.68
CA ASP A 201 9.75 -6.26 -6.10
C ASP A 201 8.48 -6.72 -5.36
N PRO A 202 8.21 -6.15 -4.17
CA PRO A 202 6.89 -6.19 -3.57
C PRO A 202 5.97 -5.12 -4.16
N GLN A 203 4.72 -5.48 -4.42
CA GLN A 203 3.71 -4.52 -4.89
C GLN A 203 2.86 -4.03 -3.72
N LEU A 204 2.82 -2.72 -3.48
CA LEU A 204 1.91 -2.12 -2.50
C LEU A 204 0.51 -2.02 -3.11
N ILE A 205 -0.44 -2.75 -2.53
CA ILE A 205 -1.82 -2.81 -2.99
C ILE A 205 -2.73 -2.32 -1.87
N PHE A 206 -3.36 -1.18 -2.12
CA PHE A 206 -4.43 -0.66 -1.28
C PHE A 206 -5.71 -1.44 -1.59
N THR A 207 -5.93 -2.54 -0.87
CA THR A 207 -7.21 -3.25 -0.93
C THR A 207 -8.11 -2.79 0.19
N SER A 208 -9.34 -3.25 0.18
CA SER A 208 -10.06 -3.41 1.43
C SER A 208 -11.19 -4.37 1.23
N PHE A 209 -11.42 -5.16 2.27
CA PHE A 209 -12.29 -6.32 2.23
C PHE A 209 -13.76 -5.94 2.03
N SER A 210 -14.51 -6.86 1.44
CA SER A 210 -15.96 -6.77 1.22
C SER A 210 -16.77 -6.96 2.51
N GLY A 211 -16.14 -7.29 3.63
CA GLY A 211 -16.81 -7.69 4.86
C GLY A 211 -17.37 -9.12 4.84
N SER A 212 -17.04 -9.93 3.82
CA SER A 212 -17.44 -11.34 3.78
C SER A 212 -16.77 -12.12 4.91
N LEU A 213 -17.56 -12.88 5.68
CA LEU A 213 -17.09 -13.79 6.73
C LEU A 213 -16.62 -15.15 6.17
N THR A 214 -16.66 -15.32 4.85
CA THR A 214 -16.47 -16.58 4.14
C THR A 214 -15.69 -16.35 2.84
N ASP A 215 -15.11 -17.42 2.29
CA ASP A 215 -14.43 -17.39 0.99
C ASP A 215 -15.28 -16.68 -0.06
N ASN A 216 -14.67 -15.71 -0.73
CA ASN A 216 -15.28 -14.91 -1.77
C ASN A 216 -14.45 -15.08 -3.04
N TRP A 217 -14.84 -16.02 -3.89
CA TRP A 217 -14.29 -16.11 -5.24
C TRP A 217 -14.95 -15.07 -6.13
N GLY A 218 -14.16 -14.05 -6.50
CA GLY A 218 -14.56 -13.04 -7.47
C GLY A 218 -14.55 -13.62 -8.88
N PHE A 219 -15.73 -13.76 -9.50
CA PHE A 219 -15.86 -14.20 -10.88
C PHE A 219 -15.86 -13.02 -11.87
N SER A 220 -16.18 -11.81 -11.39
CA SER A 220 -16.13 -10.61 -12.22
C SER A 220 -15.85 -9.38 -11.37
N ALA A 221 -14.87 -8.59 -11.80
CA ALA A 221 -14.62 -7.26 -11.29
C ALA A 221 -14.54 -6.30 -12.49
N THR A 222 -15.38 -5.27 -12.49
CA THR A 222 -15.30 -4.16 -13.46
C THR A 222 -15.26 -2.85 -12.71
N TYR A 223 -14.73 -1.81 -13.34
CA TYR A 223 -14.85 -0.45 -12.85
C TYR A 223 -15.80 0.34 -13.76
N ASP A 224 -16.34 1.45 -13.27
CA ASP A 224 -17.00 2.43 -14.12
C ASP A 224 -16.10 3.63 -14.43
N ASP A 225 -16.59 4.55 -15.25
CA ASP A 225 -15.88 5.77 -15.65
C ASP A 225 -15.56 6.72 -14.48
N GLN A 226 -16.10 6.45 -13.28
CA GLN A 226 -15.84 7.19 -12.04
C GLN A 226 -14.84 6.45 -11.12
N GLY A 227 -14.28 5.33 -11.56
CA GLY A 227 -13.31 4.54 -10.78
C GLY A 227 -13.93 3.77 -9.61
N ARG A 228 -15.24 3.54 -9.62
CA ARG A 228 -15.93 2.70 -8.63
C ARG A 228 -15.75 1.24 -9.04
N LEU A 229 -15.26 0.42 -8.12
CA LEU A 229 -15.09 -1.01 -8.32
C LEU A 229 -16.42 -1.74 -8.09
N TYR A 230 -16.90 -2.45 -9.10
CA TYR A 230 -18.02 -3.38 -9.04
C TYR A 230 -17.46 -4.80 -9.05
N GLY A 231 -17.58 -5.49 -7.92
CA GLY A 231 -17.23 -6.89 -7.80
C GLY A 231 -18.48 -7.74 -7.58
N ALA A 232 -18.64 -8.80 -8.37
CA ALA A 232 -19.61 -9.85 -8.10
C ALA A 232 -18.86 -11.12 -7.69
N GLY A 233 -19.20 -11.65 -6.52
CA GLY A 233 -18.61 -12.86 -5.97
C GLY A 233 -19.69 -13.73 -5.36
N VAL A 234 -19.41 -15.03 -5.27
CA VAL A 234 -20.31 -16.00 -4.64
C VAL A 234 -19.79 -16.29 -3.25
N ALA A 235 -20.58 -15.94 -2.22
CA ALA A 235 -20.30 -16.28 -0.83
C ALA A 235 -21.26 -17.41 -0.40
N PHE A 236 -20.89 -18.67 -0.66
CA PHE A 236 -21.60 -19.81 -0.08
C PHE A 236 -20.87 -20.23 1.19
N ALA A 237 -21.56 -20.18 2.34
CA ALA A 237 -21.19 -20.94 3.51
C ALA A 237 -22.41 -21.64 4.11
N THR A 238 -22.24 -22.92 4.43
CA THR A 238 -23.11 -23.61 5.37
C THR A 238 -22.67 -23.21 6.78
N GLY A 239 -23.28 -22.17 7.33
CA GLY A 239 -23.05 -21.78 8.72
C GLY A 239 -23.54 -22.86 9.70
N TYR A 240 -22.97 -22.89 10.90
CA TYR A 240 -23.48 -23.73 12.00
C TYR A 240 -24.85 -23.20 12.44
N VAL A 241 -25.89 -24.02 12.38
CA VAL A 241 -27.24 -23.66 12.80
C VAL A 241 -27.38 -23.99 14.28
N ALA A 242 -27.50 -22.99 15.15
CA ALA A 242 -27.60 -23.19 16.61
C ALA A 242 -28.91 -23.87 17.07
N SER A 243 -29.88 -24.07 16.16
CA SER A 243 -31.20 -24.65 16.46
C SER A 243 -31.73 -25.47 15.27
N THR A 244 -32.14 -26.71 15.49
CA THR A 244 -32.86 -27.51 14.48
C THR A 244 -34.26 -26.94 14.23
N GLY A 245 -34.57 -26.59 12.98
CA GLY A 245 -35.96 -26.39 12.53
C GLY A 245 -36.32 -25.09 11.80
N ALA A 246 -35.42 -24.12 11.62
CA ALA A 246 -35.74 -22.93 10.80
C ALA A 246 -34.51 -22.31 10.12
N PHE A 247 -34.54 -22.22 8.79
CA PHE A 247 -33.72 -21.29 8.02
C PHE A 247 -34.56 -20.68 6.89
N GLN A 248 -34.39 -19.38 6.65
CA GLN A 248 -35.01 -18.64 5.55
C GLN A 248 -34.05 -18.63 4.35
N THR A 249 -34.53 -18.97 3.16
CA THR A 249 -33.71 -19.13 1.93
C THR A 249 -33.84 -17.97 0.94
N THR A 250 -34.52 -16.89 1.32
CA THR A 250 -34.75 -15.73 0.44
C THR A 250 -34.29 -14.43 1.10
N TYR A 251 -33.62 -13.60 0.30
CA TYR A 251 -33.17 -12.26 0.66
C TYR A 251 -34.39 -11.34 0.86
N ASN A 252 -34.47 -10.67 2.01
CA ASN A 252 -35.39 -9.55 2.20
C ASN A 252 -34.65 -8.28 1.77
N ASP A 253 -35.03 -7.72 0.62
CA ASP A 253 -34.66 -6.36 0.24
C ASP A 253 -35.42 -5.36 1.14
N PRO A 254 -34.78 -4.29 1.66
CA PRO A 254 -35.50 -3.08 2.04
C PRO A 254 -35.67 -2.15 0.81
N PRO A 255 -36.73 -1.32 0.77
CA PRO A 255 -37.03 -0.41 -0.33
C PRO A 255 -35.98 0.69 -0.54
#